data_AF-V5GN39-F1
#
_entry.id   AF-V5GN39-F1
#
_cell.length_a   1.000
_cell.length_b   1.000
_cell.length_c   1.000
_cell.angle_alpha   90.00
_cell.angle_beta   90.00
_cell.angle_gamma   90.00
#
_symmetry.space_group_name_H-M   'P 1'
#
loop_
_entity.id
_entity.type
_entity.pdbx_description
1 polymer ?
#
loop_
_entity_poly.entity_id
_entity_poly.type
_entity_poly.pdbx_seq_one_letter_code
_entity_poly.pdbx_strand_id
1 'polypeptide(L)'
;GLSVDETENKVNEEDLMTYFPGKSSDIASTNFSSGWFLLENHQATSFSDLQAGLNHLRRKVQGQKEGQLSFLKANINSVMDQVDTLVNLKERYESDLSKYGSEPTLRLEKAIKESEREARKLFDDVLARKDRAEKTRNALNVLQRFKFLFCLPCVIDRNIKKGEYDIVINDYIRVKNLFHKTDIPIFKEALNEVEKRIIDLQKKLHADLQTMPITVEQQKRLIRYLVNLDSPYDPAWDAIKSRSEYINK
;
A
#
# COMPACT_ATOMS: atom_id res chain seq x y z
N GLY A 1 -0.96 28.64 -79.50
CA GLY A 1 0.37 29.27 -79.48
C GLY A 1 0.18 30.71 -79.84
N LEU A 2 0.54 31.62 -78.95
CA LEU A 2 0.63 33.05 -79.27
C LEU A 2 2.12 33.36 -79.34
N SER A 3 2.60 33.54 -80.58
CA SER A 3 3.93 34.04 -80.88
C SER A 3 3.99 35.47 -80.37
N VAL A 4 4.88 35.74 -79.42
CA VAL A 4 5.19 37.10 -79.00
C VAL A 4 6.41 37.51 -79.81
N ASP A 5 6.16 38.26 -80.88
CA ASP A 5 7.21 38.96 -81.59
C ASP A 5 7.89 39.92 -80.60
N GLU A 6 9.23 39.86 -80.56
CA GLU A 6 10.07 40.72 -79.74
C GLU A 6 9.82 42.19 -80.09
N THR A 7 9.15 42.94 -79.20
CA THR A 7 8.94 44.39 -79.38
C THR A 7 9.70 45.22 -78.34
N GLU A 8 10.49 46.15 -78.86
CA GLU A 8 11.58 46.95 -78.28
C GLU A 8 11.19 48.04 -77.25
N ASN A 9 10.01 48.01 -76.63
CA ASN A 9 9.59 49.05 -75.66
C ASN A 9 8.97 48.46 -74.39
N LYS A 10 9.78 47.73 -73.61
CA LYS A 10 9.42 47.39 -72.23
C LYS A 10 9.62 48.62 -71.33
N VAL A 11 8.56 49.14 -70.73
CA VAL A 11 8.69 50.09 -69.60
C VAL A 11 9.56 49.46 -68.51
N ASN A 12 10.61 50.15 -68.08
CA ASN A 12 11.56 49.64 -67.08
C ASN A 12 10.89 49.52 -65.70
N GLU A 13 11.30 48.52 -64.94
CA GLU A 13 10.77 48.22 -63.59
C GLU A 13 10.98 49.40 -62.61
N GLU A 14 12.05 50.18 -62.81
CA GLU A 14 12.35 51.40 -62.04
C GLU A 14 11.34 52.54 -62.30
N ASP A 15 10.84 52.66 -63.53
CA ASP A 15 9.80 53.64 -63.87
C ASP A 15 8.46 53.21 -63.26
N LEU A 16 8.14 51.92 -63.30
CA LEU A 16 6.92 51.37 -62.68
C LEU A 16 6.89 51.54 -61.16
N MET A 17 8.04 51.36 -60.50
CA MET A 17 8.23 51.66 -59.07
C MET A 17 8.02 53.15 -58.74
N THR A 18 8.36 54.05 -59.67
CA THR A 18 8.17 55.50 -59.51
C THR A 18 6.70 55.91 -59.69
N TYR A 19 6.00 55.33 -60.67
CA TYR A 19 4.58 55.61 -60.92
C TYR A 19 3.64 54.94 -59.91
N PHE A 20 4.03 53.80 -59.32
CA PHE A 20 3.21 53.04 -58.38
C PHE A 20 3.99 52.70 -57.09
N PRO A 21 4.31 53.69 -56.24
CA PRO A 21 5.10 53.46 -55.04
C PRO A 21 4.41 52.51 -54.07
N GLY A 22 5.12 51.47 -53.64
CA GLY A 22 4.66 50.48 -52.65
C GLY A 22 3.62 49.47 -53.16
N LYS A 23 3.32 49.47 -54.46
CA LYS A 23 2.45 48.49 -55.10
C LYS A 23 3.27 47.34 -55.70
N SER A 24 2.59 46.29 -56.14
CA SER A 24 3.24 45.14 -56.77
C SER A 24 2.43 44.65 -57.97
N SER A 25 3.13 44.05 -58.92
CA SER A 25 2.56 43.31 -60.05
C SER A 25 2.12 41.89 -59.66
N ASP A 26 2.59 41.38 -58.52
CA ASP A 26 2.28 40.02 -58.09
C ASP A 26 0.82 39.89 -57.64
N ILE A 27 0.09 39.00 -58.30
CA ILE A 27 -1.32 38.70 -58.06
C ILE A 27 -1.55 38.18 -56.63
N ALA A 28 -0.52 37.57 -56.01
CA ALA A 28 -0.59 37.06 -54.64
C ALA A 28 -0.27 38.12 -53.56
N SER A 29 0.18 39.31 -53.95
CA SER A 29 0.56 40.38 -53.02
C SER A 29 -0.65 41.18 -52.53
N THR A 30 -0.63 41.58 -51.25
CA THR A 30 -1.68 42.45 -50.68
C THR A 30 -1.72 43.85 -51.30
N ASN A 31 -0.63 44.25 -51.97
CA ASN A 31 -0.47 45.57 -52.58
C ASN A 31 -0.59 45.51 -54.12
N PHE A 32 -1.30 44.50 -54.65
CA PHE A 32 -1.46 44.28 -56.07
C PHE A 32 -2.06 45.50 -56.80
N SER A 33 -1.45 45.88 -57.92
CA SER A 33 -1.96 46.92 -58.82
C SER A 33 -2.24 46.36 -60.19
N SER A 34 -3.51 46.37 -60.60
CA SER A 34 -3.93 45.93 -61.93
C SER A 34 -3.30 46.77 -63.05
N GLY A 35 -3.04 48.05 -62.79
CA GLY A 35 -2.39 48.94 -63.76
C GLY A 35 -0.93 48.58 -64.02
N TRP A 36 -0.16 48.29 -62.96
CA TRP A 36 1.22 47.81 -63.09
C TRP A 36 1.23 46.46 -63.81
N PHE A 37 0.40 45.50 -63.38
CA PHE A 37 0.39 44.16 -63.97
C PHE A 37 0.10 44.14 -65.48
N LEU A 38 -0.87 44.95 -65.94
CA LEU A 38 -1.17 45.08 -67.37
C LEU A 38 -0.05 45.78 -68.13
N LEU A 39 0.55 46.80 -67.52
CA LEU A 39 1.72 47.49 -68.04
C LEU A 39 2.98 46.65 -67.98
N GLU A 40 3.05 45.49 -67.34
CA GLU A 40 4.26 44.66 -67.34
C GLU A 40 4.11 43.45 -68.26
N ASN A 41 2.94 42.81 -68.25
CA ASN A 41 2.72 41.53 -68.93
C ASN A 41 1.90 41.65 -70.23
N HIS A 42 1.16 42.74 -70.42
CA HIS A 42 0.20 42.90 -71.52
C HIS A 42 0.38 44.20 -72.32
N GLN A 43 1.56 44.84 -72.26
CA GLN A 43 1.84 46.10 -72.98
C GLN A 43 1.56 46.03 -74.49
N ALA A 44 1.88 44.90 -75.12
CA ALA A 44 1.71 44.67 -76.56
C ALA A 44 0.35 44.05 -76.92
N THR A 45 -0.57 43.88 -75.96
CA THR A 45 -1.87 43.25 -76.20
C THR A 45 -2.88 44.30 -76.71
N SER A 46 -3.61 43.97 -77.77
CA SER A 46 -4.63 44.88 -78.32
C SER A 46 -5.81 45.06 -77.34
N PHE A 47 -6.53 46.19 -77.44
CA PHE A 47 -7.70 46.44 -76.59
C PHE A 47 -8.80 45.36 -76.77
N SER A 48 -8.99 44.87 -78.00
CA SER A 48 -9.95 43.80 -78.29
C SER A 48 -9.57 42.49 -77.57
N ASP A 49 -8.29 42.14 -77.55
CA ASP A 49 -7.81 40.94 -76.86
C ASP A 49 -7.87 41.09 -75.34
N LEU A 50 -7.63 42.29 -74.81
CA LEU A 50 -7.82 42.58 -73.39
C LEU A 50 -9.30 42.45 -72.99
N GLN A 51 -10.23 42.90 -73.83
CA GLN A 51 -11.66 42.76 -73.61
C GLN A 51 -12.11 41.29 -73.66
N ALA A 52 -11.55 40.50 -74.59
CA ALA A 52 -11.77 39.06 -74.64
C ALA A 52 -11.21 38.35 -73.38
N GLY A 53 -10.00 38.74 -72.93
CA GLY A 53 -9.38 38.26 -71.70
C GLY A 53 -10.20 38.58 -70.44
N LEU A 54 -10.77 39.79 -70.36
CA LEU A 54 -11.67 40.18 -69.27
C LEU A 54 -12.94 39.32 -69.25
N ASN A 55 -13.53 39.06 -70.41
CA ASN A 55 -14.70 38.18 -70.52
C ASN A 55 -14.37 36.74 -70.10
N HIS A 56 -13.20 36.23 -70.48
CA HIS A 56 -12.72 34.91 -70.04
C HIS A 56 -12.48 34.86 -68.52
N LEU A 57 -11.81 35.87 -67.96
CA LEU A 57 -11.56 35.96 -66.52
C LEU A 57 -12.88 36.03 -65.74
N ARG A 58 -13.86 36.82 -66.22
CA ARG A 58 -15.17 36.93 -65.61
C ARG A 58 -15.89 35.58 -65.58
N ARG A 59 -15.87 34.82 -66.69
CA ARG A 59 -16.42 33.45 -66.74
C ARG A 59 -15.67 32.51 -65.82
N LYS A 60 -14.34 32.57 -65.75
CA LYS A 60 -13.52 31.71 -64.88
C LYS A 60 -13.77 31.98 -63.40
N VAL A 61 -13.86 33.25 -63.00
CA VAL A 61 -14.18 33.65 -61.62
C VAL A 61 -15.59 33.21 -61.26
N GLN A 62 -16.56 33.39 -62.16
CA GLN A 62 -17.93 32.97 -61.93
C GLN A 62 -18.06 31.45 -61.85
N GLY A 63 -17.38 30.71 -62.72
CA GLY A 63 -17.29 29.25 -62.66
C GLY A 63 -16.58 28.71 -61.41
N GLN A 64 -15.54 29.39 -60.91
CA GLN A 64 -14.91 29.03 -59.63
C GLN A 64 -15.85 29.25 -58.45
N LYS A 65 -16.57 30.38 -58.41
CA LYS A 65 -17.58 30.64 -57.39
C LYS A 65 -18.70 29.61 -57.44
N GLU A 66 -19.17 29.25 -58.63
CA GLU A 66 -20.18 28.20 -58.82
C GLU A 66 -19.66 26.81 -58.42
N GLY A 67 -18.40 26.49 -58.69
CA GLY A 67 -17.74 25.25 -58.25
C GLY A 67 -17.59 25.14 -56.73
N GLN A 68 -17.14 26.21 -56.06
CA GLN A 68 -17.06 26.26 -54.60
C GLN A 68 -18.45 26.25 -53.96
N LEU A 69 -19.40 27.00 -54.53
CA LEU A 69 -20.79 27.01 -54.05
C LEU A 69 -21.49 25.68 -54.29
N SER A 70 -21.22 24.96 -55.38
CA SER A 70 -21.79 23.63 -55.62
C SER A 70 -21.20 22.58 -54.70
N PHE A 71 -19.89 22.63 -54.43
CA PHE A 71 -19.27 21.79 -53.40
C PHE A 71 -19.87 22.05 -52.01
N LEU A 72 -19.99 23.33 -51.62
CA LEU A 72 -20.61 23.72 -50.36
C LEU A 72 -22.08 23.32 -50.32
N LYS A 73 -22.87 23.57 -51.36
CA LYS A 73 -24.29 23.17 -51.43
C LYS A 73 -24.49 21.65 -51.34
N ALA A 74 -23.61 20.86 -51.96
CA ALA A 74 -23.67 19.40 -51.90
C ALA A 74 -23.32 18.85 -50.51
N ASN A 75 -22.48 19.57 -49.75
CA ASN A 75 -21.97 19.12 -48.45
C ASN A 75 -22.46 19.99 -47.27
N ILE A 76 -23.41 20.91 -47.51
CA ILE A 76 -23.79 21.94 -46.53
C ILE A 76 -24.33 21.33 -45.25
N ASN A 77 -25.12 20.26 -45.37
CA ASN A 77 -25.67 19.53 -44.24
C ASN A 77 -24.54 18.89 -43.41
N SER A 78 -23.57 18.23 -44.07
CA SER A 78 -22.44 17.62 -43.37
C SER A 78 -21.55 18.65 -42.68
N VAL A 79 -21.34 19.81 -43.29
CA VAL A 79 -20.56 20.90 -42.68
C VAL A 79 -21.32 21.51 -41.51
N MET A 80 -22.65 21.69 -41.65
CA MET A 80 -23.49 22.19 -40.56
C MET A 80 -23.48 21.22 -39.38
N ASP A 81 -23.62 19.91 -39.62
CA ASP A 81 -23.53 18.88 -38.58
C ASP A 81 -22.15 18.89 -37.89
N GLN A 82 -21.06 19.09 -38.65
CA GLN A 82 -19.72 19.22 -38.08
C GLN A 82 -19.56 20.48 -37.22
N VAL A 83 -20.13 21.61 -37.63
CA VAL A 83 -20.13 22.84 -36.86
C VAL A 83 -20.96 22.67 -35.59
N ASP A 84 -22.15 22.07 -35.69
CA ASP A 84 -23.02 21.83 -34.55
C ASP A 84 -22.38 20.86 -33.55
N THR A 85 -21.69 19.80 -34.02
CA THR A 85 -20.93 18.91 -33.13
C THR A 85 -19.77 19.62 -32.45
N LEU A 86 -19.06 20.51 -33.15
CA LEU A 86 -18.00 21.34 -32.56
C LEU A 86 -18.52 22.32 -31.52
N VAL A 87 -19.65 22.99 -31.80
CA VAL A 87 -20.29 23.90 -30.84
C VAL A 87 -20.74 23.13 -29.60
N ASN A 88 -21.41 21.99 -29.78
CA ASN A 88 -21.81 21.12 -28.67
C ASN A 88 -20.60 20.62 -27.85
N LEU A 89 -19.49 20.27 -28.51
CA LEU A 89 -18.27 19.84 -27.82
C LEU A 89 -17.67 20.99 -27.02
N LYS A 90 -17.62 22.20 -27.59
CA LYS A 90 -17.15 23.40 -26.90
C LYS A 90 -18.00 23.72 -25.67
N GLU A 91 -19.32 23.73 -25.81
CA GLU A 91 -20.24 23.99 -24.68
C GLU A 91 -20.08 22.96 -23.56
N ARG A 92 -19.94 21.67 -23.92
CA ARG A 92 -19.65 20.60 -22.94
C ARG A 92 -18.31 20.81 -22.25
N TYR A 93 -17.26 21.14 -23.01
CA TYR A 93 -15.94 21.41 -22.46
C TYR A 93 -15.94 22.61 -21.51
N GLU A 94 -16.61 23.71 -21.86
CA GLU A 94 -16.73 24.90 -20.99
C GLU A 94 -17.54 24.60 -19.72
N SER A 95 -18.63 23.82 -19.83
CA SER A 95 -19.39 23.32 -18.68
C SER A 95 -18.52 22.44 -17.77
N ASP A 96 -17.74 21.51 -18.33
CA ASP A 96 -16.91 20.60 -17.56
C ASP A 96 -15.74 21.34 -16.90
N LEU A 97 -15.13 22.32 -17.60
CA LEU A 97 -14.10 23.19 -17.06
C LEU A 97 -14.65 24.03 -15.88
N SER A 98 -15.88 24.53 -15.98
CA SER A 98 -16.54 25.28 -14.90
C SER A 98 -16.81 24.40 -13.67
N LYS A 99 -17.25 23.15 -13.86
CA LYS A 99 -17.63 22.23 -12.77
C LYS A 99 -16.43 21.54 -12.11
N TYR A 100 -15.44 21.14 -12.90
CA TYR A 100 -14.34 20.29 -12.45
C TYR A 100 -12.97 20.99 -12.47
N GLY A 101 -12.90 22.21 -13.03
CA GLY A 101 -11.66 22.97 -13.15
C GLY A 101 -10.77 22.45 -14.29
N SER A 102 -9.54 22.98 -14.36
CA SER A 102 -8.55 22.61 -15.38
C SER A 102 -8.07 21.16 -15.33
N GLU A 103 -8.28 20.47 -14.19
CA GLU A 103 -7.81 19.10 -13.96
C GLU A 103 -8.92 18.23 -13.33
N PRO A 104 -9.87 17.72 -14.13
CA PRO A 104 -10.97 16.90 -13.62
C PRO A 104 -10.50 15.59 -12.96
N THR A 105 -9.37 15.04 -13.39
CA THR A 105 -8.81 13.78 -12.89
C THR A 105 -8.16 13.90 -11.51
N LEU A 106 -7.72 15.09 -11.12
CA LEU A 106 -6.96 15.30 -9.88
C LEU A 106 -7.82 15.09 -8.63
N ARG A 107 -9.11 15.43 -8.69
CA ARG A 107 -10.08 15.11 -7.61
C ARG A 107 -10.27 13.61 -7.44
N LEU A 108 -10.39 12.88 -8.56
CA LEU A 108 -10.52 11.44 -8.53
C LEU A 108 -9.25 10.78 -7.99
N GLU A 109 -8.08 11.22 -8.45
CA GLU A 109 -6.79 10.71 -7.95
C GLU A 109 -6.63 10.93 -6.44
N LYS A 110 -7.00 12.12 -5.94
CA LYS A 110 -6.99 12.41 -4.50
C LYS A 110 -7.94 11.49 -3.72
N ALA A 111 -9.17 11.30 -4.22
CA ALA A 111 -10.15 10.43 -3.57
C ALA A 111 -9.68 8.96 -3.53
N ILE A 112 -9.05 8.47 -4.61
CA ILE A 112 -8.47 7.12 -4.66
C ILE A 112 -7.33 6.98 -3.65
N LYS A 113 -6.38 7.94 -3.62
CA LYS A 113 -5.25 7.93 -2.67
C LYS A 113 -5.72 8.00 -1.21
N GLU A 114 -6.76 8.77 -0.94
CA GLU A 114 -7.36 8.86 0.40
C GLU A 114 -8.05 7.56 0.79
N SER A 115 -8.84 6.98 -0.11
CA SER A 115 -9.48 5.68 0.11
C SER A 115 -8.45 4.57 0.34
N GLU A 116 -7.36 4.56 -0.43
CA GLU A 116 -6.25 3.62 -0.25
C GLU A 116 -5.58 3.79 1.12
N ARG A 117 -5.33 5.02 1.56
CA ARG A 117 -4.73 5.32 2.87
C ARG A 117 -5.63 4.83 4.01
N GLU A 118 -6.91 5.13 3.96
CA GLU A 118 -7.86 4.67 4.98
C GLU A 118 -8.01 3.15 4.98
N ALA A 119 -8.05 2.51 3.80
CA ALA A 119 -8.08 1.06 3.69
C ALA A 119 -6.84 0.43 4.33
N ARG A 120 -5.64 0.90 4.00
CA ARG A 120 -4.38 0.40 4.60
C ARG A 120 -4.40 0.53 6.12
N LYS A 121 -4.82 1.69 6.65
CA LYS A 121 -4.95 1.90 8.10
C LYS A 121 -5.91 0.90 8.76
N LEU A 122 -7.07 0.65 8.15
CA LEU A 122 -8.02 -0.34 8.63
C LEU A 122 -7.43 -1.76 8.59
N PHE A 123 -6.71 -2.11 7.52
CA PHE A 123 -6.05 -3.41 7.40
C PHE A 123 -4.97 -3.61 8.45
N ASP A 124 -4.15 -2.60 8.72
CA ASP A 124 -3.10 -2.68 9.75
C ASP A 124 -3.69 -2.92 11.14
N ASP A 125 -4.79 -2.23 11.48
CA ASP A 125 -5.50 -2.42 12.75
C ASP A 125 -6.09 -3.83 12.87
N VAL A 126 -6.66 -4.36 11.78
CA VAL A 126 -7.23 -5.71 11.74
C VAL A 126 -6.13 -6.77 11.85
N LEU A 127 -5.01 -6.60 11.14
CA LEU A 127 -3.85 -7.48 11.22
C LEU A 127 -3.25 -7.47 12.64
N ALA A 128 -3.07 -6.30 13.24
CA ALA A 128 -2.58 -6.17 14.61
C ALA A 128 -3.53 -6.82 15.65
N ARG A 129 -4.85 -6.79 15.42
CA ARG A 129 -5.82 -7.49 16.25
C ARG A 129 -5.76 -9.01 16.06
N LYS A 130 -5.62 -9.48 14.81
CA LYS A 130 -5.43 -10.90 14.51
C LYS A 130 -4.16 -11.43 15.18
N ASP A 131 -3.04 -10.75 15.02
CA ASP A 131 -1.75 -11.15 15.62
C ASP A 131 -1.83 -11.22 17.14
N ARG A 132 -2.51 -10.26 17.78
CA ARG A 132 -2.76 -10.32 19.22
C ARG A 132 -3.60 -11.53 19.61
N ALA A 133 -4.70 -11.78 18.92
CA ALA A 133 -5.56 -12.93 19.17
C ALA A 133 -4.80 -14.26 18.98
N GLU A 134 -3.94 -14.34 17.96
CA GLU A 134 -3.13 -15.52 17.69
C GLU A 134 -2.05 -15.73 18.74
N LYS A 135 -1.38 -14.68 19.20
CA LYS A 135 -0.45 -14.75 20.34
C LYS A 135 -1.15 -15.21 21.61
N THR A 136 -2.33 -14.68 21.93
CA THR A 136 -3.13 -15.13 23.09
C THR A 136 -3.55 -16.58 22.94
N ARG A 137 -3.99 -17.00 21.75
CA ARG A 137 -4.36 -18.39 21.47
C ARG A 137 -3.16 -19.33 21.63
N ASN A 138 -1.99 -18.94 21.15
CA ASN A 138 -0.77 -19.72 21.30
C ASN A 138 -0.34 -19.82 22.77
N ALA A 139 -0.33 -18.71 23.50
CA ALA A 139 -0.06 -18.71 24.93
C ALA A 139 -1.03 -19.60 25.71
N LEU A 140 -2.34 -19.54 25.40
CA LEU A 140 -3.35 -20.38 26.04
C LEU A 140 -3.14 -21.86 25.71
N ASN A 141 -2.80 -22.21 24.47
CA ASN A 141 -2.46 -23.58 24.09
C ASN A 141 -1.24 -24.11 24.85
N VAL A 142 -0.20 -23.30 25.01
CA VAL A 142 0.99 -23.66 25.80
C VAL A 142 0.60 -23.86 27.27
N LEU A 143 -0.16 -22.92 27.86
CA LEU A 143 -0.63 -23.03 29.24
C LEU A 143 -1.52 -24.26 29.46
N GLN A 144 -2.38 -24.60 28.50
CA GLN A 144 -3.25 -25.76 28.61
C GLN A 144 -2.48 -27.07 28.46
N ARG A 145 -1.53 -27.14 27.52
CA ARG A 145 -0.67 -28.32 27.30
C ARG A 145 0.25 -28.59 28.48
N PHE A 146 0.79 -27.53 29.08
CA PHE A 146 1.73 -27.62 30.21
C PHE A 146 1.10 -27.19 31.54
N LYS A 147 -0.24 -27.27 31.65
CA LYS A 147 -1.00 -26.90 32.85
C LYS A 147 -0.46 -27.59 34.10
N PHE A 148 -0.04 -28.85 33.95
CA PHE A 148 0.56 -29.62 35.04
C PHE A 148 1.78 -28.94 35.64
N LEU A 149 2.73 -28.47 34.82
CA LEU A 149 3.94 -27.80 35.29
C LEU A 149 3.62 -26.46 35.97
N PHE A 150 2.79 -25.63 35.35
CA PHE A 150 2.47 -24.30 35.86
C PHE A 150 1.59 -24.32 37.12
N CYS A 151 0.70 -25.30 37.25
CA CYS A 151 -0.14 -25.45 38.44
C CYS A 151 0.53 -26.30 39.54
N LEU A 152 1.69 -26.91 39.28
CA LEU A 152 2.35 -27.81 40.21
C LEU A 152 2.65 -27.16 41.56
N PRO A 153 3.24 -25.94 41.64
CA PRO A 153 3.51 -25.31 42.93
C PRO A 153 2.25 -25.17 43.80
N CYS A 154 1.13 -24.77 43.20
CA CYS A 154 -0.14 -24.63 43.91
C CYS A 154 -0.71 -25.97 44.37
N VAL A 155 -0.56 -27.02 43.56
CA VAL A 155 -0.99 -28.38 43.90
C VAL A 155 -0.13 -28.94 45.03
N ILE A 156 1.18 -28.72 44.99
CA ILE A 156 2.13 -29.07 46.05
C ILE A 156 1.71 -28.42 47.37
N ASP A 157 1.53 -27.10 47.40
CA ASP A 157 1.10 -26.39 48.61
C ASP A 157 -0.23 -26.92 49.17
N ARG A 158 -1.17 -27.26 48.29
CA ARG A 158 -2.46 -27.84 48.69
C ARG A 158 -2.29 -29.24 49.29
N ASN A 159 -1.46 -30.09 48.71
CA ASN A 159 -1.22 -31.45 49.19
C ASN A 159 -0.39 -31.47 50.48
N ILE A 160 0.55 -30.53 50.64
CA ILE A 160 1.30 -30.31 51.89
C ILE A 160 0.34 -29.96 53.04
N LYS A 161 -0.65 -29.09 52.80
CA LYS A 161 -1.66 -28.74 53.82
C LYS A 161 -2.55 -29.93 54.22
N LYS A 162 -2.78 -30.87 53.31
CA LYS A 162 -3.54 -32.09 53.58
C LYS A 162 -2.71 -33.22 54.23
N GLY A 163 -1.39 -33.10 54.23
CA GLY A 163 -0.49 -34.16 54.71
C GLY A 163 -0.29 -35.32 53.73
N GLU A 164 -0.70 -35.15 52.46
CA GLU A 164 -0.58 -36.15 51.39
C GLU A 164 0.81 -36.04 50.71
N TYR A 165 1.87 -36.32 51.47
CA TYR A 165 3.25 -36.14 51.00
C TYR A 165 3.68 -37.12 49.90
N ASP A 166 3.12 -38.33 49.85
CA ASP A 166 3.39 -39.32 48.79
C ASP A 166 3.09 -38.79 47.38
N ILE A 167 1.99 -38.04 47.25
CA ILE A 167 1.53 -37.50 45.96
C ILE A 167 2.49 -36.40 45.50
N VAL A 168 2.92 -35.53 46.43
CA VAL A 168 3.89 -34.47 46.15
C VAL A 168 5.22 -35.04 45.62
N ILE A 169 5.71 -36.12 46.23
CA ILE A 169 6.95 -36.78 45.82
C ILE A 169 6.81 -37.39 44.42
N ASN A 170 5.69 -38.08 44.15
CA ASN A 170 5.46 -38.68 42.84
C ASN A 170 5.36 -37.62 41.74
N ASP A 171 4.59 -36.56 41.99
CA ASP A 171 4.43 -35.47 41.04
C ASP A 171 5.75 -34.72 40.80
N TYR A 172 6.57 -34.53 41.85
CA TYR A 172 7.90 -33.94 41.73
C TYR A 172 8.83 -34.81 40.87
N ILE A 173 8.90 -36.11 41.13
CA ILE A 173 9.71 -37.05 40.32
C ILE A 173 9.23 -37.05 38.86
N ARG A 174 7.91 -37.03 38.64
CA ARG A 174 7.32 -36.96 37.29
C ARG A 174 7.74 -35.68 36.56
N VAL A 175 7.71 -34.53 37.24
CA VAL A 175 8.12 -33.25 36.64
C VAL A 175 9.62 -33.21 36.38
N LYS A 176 10.44 -33.67 37.33
CA LYS A 176 11.88 -33.84 37.14
C LYS A 176 12.12 -34.68 35.89
N ASN A 177 11.48 -35.84 35.76
CA ASN A 177 11.62 -36.77 34.63
C ASN A 177 11.11 -36.26 33.27
N LEU A 178 10.20 -35.29 33.24
CA LEU A 178 9.65 -34.76 31.99
C LEU A 178 10.39 -33.51 31.52
N PHE A 179 10.89 -32.69 32.45
CA PHE A 179 11.36 -31.33 32.16
C PHE A 179 12.83 -31.07 32.52
N HIS A 180 13.56 -32.06 33.02
CA HIS A 180 14.98 -31.95 33.40
C HIS A 180 15.95 -31.49 32.29
N LYS A 181 15.55 -31.55 31.00
CA LYS A 181 16.39 -31.18 29.85
C LYS A 181 15.82 -30.04 29.01
N THR A 182 14.83 -29.31 29.53
CA THR A 182 14.16 -28.29 28.72
C THR A 182 14.95 -26.98 28.71
N ASP A 183 15.25 -26.46 27.53
CA ASP A 183 16.00 -25.19 27.35
C ASP A 183 15.12 -23.93 27.34
N ILE A 184 13.82 -24.09 27.54
CA ILE A 184 12.86 -22.98 27.51
C ILE A 184 12.93 -22.19 28.84
N PRO A 185 13.25 -20.88 28.82
CA PRO A 185 13.44 -20.08 30.05
C PRO A 185 12.24 -20.11 31.01
N ILE A 186 11.02 -20.01 30.46
CA ILE A 186 9.77 -20.01 31.24
C ILE A 186 9.58 -21.33 32.00
N PHE A 187 10.00 -22.45 31.43
CA PHE A 187 9.93 -23.74 32.12
C PHE A 187 11.00 -23.86 33.19
N LYS A 188 12.20 -23.30 32.98
CA LYS A 188 13.24 -23.22 34.02
C LYS A 188 12.76 -22.40 35.22
N GLU A 189 12.08 -21.28 34.98
CA GLU A 189 11.52 -20.45 36.05
C GLU A 189 10.42 -21.19 36.84
N ALA A 190 9.52 -21.87 36.14
CA ALA A 190 8.48 -22.69 36.78
C ALA A 190 9.07 -23.85 37.60
N LEU A 191 10.10 -24.52 37.09
CA LEU A 191 10.83 -25.57 37.81
C LEU A 191 11.54 -25.02 39.04
N ASN A 192 12.19 -23.85 38.95
CA ASN A 192 12.83 -23.21 40.09
C ASN A 192 11.83 -22.90 41.22
N GLU A 193 10.61 -22.46 40.88
CA GLU A 193 9.57 -22.23 41.88
C GLU A 193 9.09 -23.55 42.52
N VAL A 194 8.97 -24.62 41.74
CA VAL A 194 8.69 -25.98 42.27
C VAL A 194 9.79 -26.42 43.23
N GLU A 195 11.06 -26.30 42.84
CA GLU A 195 12.21 -26.71 43.66
C GLU A 195 12.25 -25.96 45.00
N LYS A 196 11.98 -24.64 45.00
CA LYS A 196 11.88 -23.86 46.24
C LYS A 196 10.82 -24.43 47.19
N ARG A 197 9.63 -24.76 46.70
CA ARG A 197 8.56 -25.36 47.51
C ARG A 197 8.94 -26.72 48.05
N ILE A 198 9.68 -27.50 47.27
CA ILE A 198 10.19 -28.81 47.70
C ILE A 198 11.26 -28.65 48.79
N ILE A 199 12.16 -27.67 48.68
CA ILE A 199 13.15 -27.35 49.72
C ILE A 199 12.46 -26.95 51.03
N ASP A 200 11.42 -26.11 50.96
CA ASP A 200 10.63 -25.72 52.13
C ASP A 200 9.91 -26.93 52.76
N LEU A 201 9.40 -27.84 51.93
CA LEU A 201 8.83 -29.11 52.40
C LEU A 201 9.89 -29.99 53.08
N GLN A 202 11.09 -30.12 52.50
CA GLN A 202 12.18 -30.89 53.09
C GLN A 202 12.54 -30.34 54.48
N LYS A 203 12.67 -29.02 54.63
CA LYS A 203 12.93 -28.38 55.93
C LYS A 203 11.83 -28.67 56.95
N LYS A 204 10.56 -28.60 56.52
CA LYS A 204 9.41 -28.90 57.39
C LYS A 204 9.41 -30.36 57.84
N LEU A 205 9.58 -31.30 56.91
CA LEU A 205 9.64 -32.73 57.22
C LEU A 205 10.84 -33.07 58.12
N HIS A 206 11.96 -32.38 57.95
CA HIS A 206 13.14 -32.52 58.80
C HIS A 206 12.89 -31.98 60.21
N ALA A 207 12.24 -30.83 60.37
CA ALA A 207 11.84 -30.31 61.68
C ALA A 207 10.85 -31.26 62.37
N ASP A 208 9.84 -31.75 61.64
CA ASP A 208 8.86 -32.71 62.16
C ASP A 208 9.54 -34.03 62.60
N LEU A 209 10.61 -34.47 61.93
CA LEU A 209 11.41 -35.64 62.32
C LEU A 209 12.18 -35.44 63.64
N GLN A 210 12.57 -34.22 63.95
CA GLN A 210 13.27 -33.86 65.19
C GLN A 210 12.31 -33.62 66.36
N THR A 211 11.02 -33.34 66.09
CA THR A 211 10.01 -33.20 67.14
C THR A 211 9.67 -34.54 67.78
N MET A 212 9.85 -34.65 69.10
CA MET A 212 9.48 -35.80 69.91
C MET A 212 8.26 -35.46 70.77
N PRO A 213 7.33 -36.41 71.05
CA PRO A 213 7.37 -37.84 70.72
C PRO A 213 6.76 -38.18 69.35
N ILE A 214 7.43 -39.04 68.58
CA ILE A 214 6.96 -39.59 67.29
C ILE A 214 6.91 -41.12 67.32
N THR A 215 5.90 -41.69 66.67
CA THR A 215 5.80 -43.15 66.51
C THR A 215 6.87 -43.69 65.55
N VAL A 216 7.31 -44.94 65.76
CA VAL A 216 8.33 -45.59 64.90
C VAL A 216 7.88 -45.65 63.43
N GLU A 217 6.58 -45.83 63.19
CA GLU A 217 6.03 -45.89 61.83
C GLU A 217 6.01 -44.52 61.14
N GLN A 218 5.68 -43.44 61.87
CA GLN A 218 5.78 -42.08 61.35
C GLN A 218 7.23 -41.69 61.06
N GLN A 219 8.16 -42.04 61.96
CA GLN A 219 9.60 -41.83 61.76
C GLN A 219 10.10 -42.54 60.49
N LYS A 220 9.73 -43.80 60.28
CA LYS A 220 10.06 -44.55 59.05
C LYS A 220 9.46 -43.93 57.78
N ARG A 221 8.22 -43.42 57.85
CA ARG A 221 7.58 -42.71 56.73
C ARG A 221 8.30 -41.40 56.38
N LEU A 222 8.61 -40.59 57.38
CA LEU A 222 9.32 -39.32 57.20
C LEU A 222 10.72 -39.53 56.61
N ILE A 223 11.47 -40.53 57.08
CA ILE A 223 12.77 -40.89 56.50
C ILE A 223 12.61 -41.30 55.04
N ARG A 224 11.62 -42.15 54.71
CA ARG A 224 11.35 -42.54 53.32
C ARG A 224 11.04 -41.35 52.42
N TYR A 225 10.26 -40.38 52.91
CA TYR A 225 9.94 -39.17 52.17
C TYR A 225 11.15 -38.29 51.92
N LEU A 226 12.00 -38.09 52.94
CA LEU A 226 13.22 -37.29 52.84
C LEU A 226 14.26 -37.94 51.90
N VAL A 227 14.39 -39.27 51.91
CA VAL A 227 15.26 -40.01 50.99
C VAL A 227 14.77 -39.89 49.55
N ASN A 228 13.47 -40.06 49.30
CA ASN A 228 12.91 -39.97 47.95
C ASN A 228 12.95 -38.55 47.36
N LEU A 229 13.10 -37.53 48.21
CA LEU A 229 13.21 -36.13 47.81
C LEU A 229 14.66 -35.71 47.52
N ASP A 230 15.63 -36.63 47.57
CA ASP A 230 17.08 -36.34 47.50
C ASP A 230 17.47 -35.22 48.48
N SER A 231 17.02 -35.31 49.74
CA SER A 231 17.34 -34.31 50.74
C SER A 231 18.86 -34.28 51.04
N PRO A 232 19.48 -33.10 51.21
CA PRO A 232 20.92 -32.99 51.52
C PRO A 232 21.29 -33.43 52.95
N TYR A 233 20.30 -33.68 53.80
CA TYR A 233 20.48 -34.15 55.18
C TYR A 233 20.54 -35.69 55.22
N ASP A 234 21.19 -36.28 56.22
CA ASP A 234 21.07 -37.72 56.51
C ASP A 234 19.86 -37.95 57.43
N PRO A 235 18.68 -38.29 56.87
CA PRO A 235 17.46 -38.32 57.64
C PRO A 235 17.44 -39.50 58.61
N ALA A 236 18.20 -40.57 58.31
CA ALA A 236 18.28 -41.74 59.18
C ALA A 236 19.14 -41.44 60.41
N TRP A 237 20.27 -40.76 60.23
CA TRP A 237 21.16 -40.38 61.32
C TRP A 237 20.52 -39.35 62.27
N ASP A 238 19.91 -38.29 61.73
CA ASP A 238 19.31 -37.23 62.53
C ASP A 238 18.10 -37.73 63.34
N ALA A 239 17.32 -38.65 62.75
CA ALA A 239 16.21 -39.31 63.43
C ALA A 239 16.67 -40.17 64.64
N ILE A 240 17.80 -40.87 64.49
CA ILE A 240 18.38 -41.68 65.58
C ILE A 240 18.91 -40.75 66.68
N LYS A 241 19.57 -39.65 66.31
CA LYS A 241 20.11 -38.67 67.25
C LYS A 241 19.01 -38.04 68.10
N SER A 242 17.94 -37.51 67.50
CA SER A 242 16.83 -36.91 68.25
C SER A 242 16.13 -37.92 69.17
N ARG A 243 16.07 -39.20 68.78
CA ARG A 243 15.51 -40.26 69.63
C ARG A 243 16.41 -40.62 70.79
N SER A 244 17.73 -40.66 70.57
CA SER A 244 18.71 -40.87 71.63
C SER A 244 18.68 -39.72 72.64
N GLU A 245 18.56 -38.47 72.19
CA GLU A 245 18.46 -37.28 73.05
C GLU A 245 17.17 -37.25 73.87
N TYR A 246 16.06 -37.79 73.34
CA TYR A 246 14.81 -37.93 74.07
C TYR A 246 14.82 -39.07 75.10
N ILE A 247 15.45 -40.20 74.78
CA ILE A 247 15.58 -41.34 75.71
C ILE A 247 16.59 -41.05 76.83
N ASN A 248 17.60 -40.22 76.57
CA ASN A 248 18.60 -39.78 77.55
C ASN A 248 18.17 -38.55 78.38
N LYS A 249 16.95 -38.03 78.18
CA LYS A 249 16.31 -37.02 79.02
C LYS A 249 15.32 -37.68 79.97
#